data_AF-A0A7S3H2R2-F1
#
_entry.id   AF-A0A7S3H2R2-F1
#
_cell.length_a   1.000
_cell.length_b   1.000
_cell.length_c   1.000
_cell.angle_alpha   90.00
_cell.angle_beta   90.00
_cell.angle_gamma   90.00
#
_symmetry.space_group_name_H-M   'P 1'
#
loop_
_entity.id
_entity.type
_entity.pdbx_description
1 polymer ?
#
loop_
_entity_poly.entity_id
_entity_poly.type
_entity_poly.pdbx_seq_one_letter_code
_entity_poly.pdbx_strand_id
1 'polypeptide(L)'
;SCTMGQVGCKADGKSVQCRFCGEFPYNGTVPCPASPQVVVPKDVCDFPTTPEERPRTPFFWDASCTDGMEGCLADGKHIGCRWCGTGAYADIKCPNELCTFPPEGVAHRYYWDEACWNGSADKVLGCKADGIHQQCRFCGSGEYESVECPNWASLN
;
A
#
# COMPACT_ATOMS: atom_id res chain seq x y z
N SER A 1 -14.96 -14.12 -17.95
CA SER A 1 -15.87 -13.10 -18.50
C SER A 1 -16.19 -12.07 -17.43
N CYS A 2 -16.27 -10.77 -17.77
CA CYS A 2 -16.57 -9.65 -16.85
C CYS A 2 -18.05 -9.26 -16.87
N THR A 3 -18.63 -9.00 -15.70
CA THR A 3 -19.97 -8.42 -15.54
C THR A 3 -19.93 -7.12 -14.74
N MET A 4 -20.87 -6.22 -15.04
CA MET A 4 -21.01 -4.95 -14.32
C MET A 4 -21.16 -5.18 -12.81
N GLY A 5 -20.36 -4.47 -12.02
CA GLY A 5 -20.34 -4.59 -10.56
C GLY A 5 -19.35 -5.63 -10.01
N GLN A 6 -18.72 -6.46 -10.85
CA GLN A 6 -17.60 -7.30 -10.42
C GLN A 6 -16.33 -6.45 -10.24
N VAL A 7 -15.52 -6.82 -9.24
CA VAL A 7 -14.22 -6.21 -8.95
C VAL A 7 -13.35 -6.20 -10.20
N GLY A 8 -12.84 -5.02 -10.54
CA GLY A 8 -11.95 -4.80 -11.68
C GLY A 8 -12.64 -4.54 -13.02
N CYS A 9 -13.93 -4.83 -13.18
CA CYS A 9 -14.60 -4.64 -14.48
C CYS A 9 -14.82 -3.17 -14.85
N LYS A 10 -14.90 -2.89 -16.16
CA LYS A 10 -15.13 -1.56 -16.74
C LYS A 10 -13.99 -0.57 -16.42
N ALA A 11 -12.75 -1.04 -16.46
CA ALA A 11 -11.57 -0.25 -16.08
C ALA A 11 -11.33 1.00 -16.94
N ASP A 12 -11.75 0.99 -18.20
CA ASP A 12 -11.62 2.11 -19.14
C ASP A 12 -12.86 3.02 -19.15
N GLY A 13 -13.87 2.74 -18.30
CA GLY A 13 -15.15 3.45 -18.26
C GLY A 13 -16.08 3.19 -19.47
N LYS A 14 -15.64 2.44 -20.48
CA LYS A 14 -16.35 2.25 -21.76
C LYS A 14 -16.73 0.79 -22.00
N SER A 15 -15.81 -0.13 -21.75
CA SER A 15 -15.91 -1.53 -22.09
C SER A 15 -15.94 -2.36 -20.81
N VAL A 16 -17.03 -3.07 -20.55
CA VAL A 16 -17.16 -3.94 -19.37
C VAL A 16 -16.07 -5.02 -19.31
N GLN A 17 -15.49 -5.39 -20.46
CA GLN A 17 -14.44 -6.40 -20.55
C GLN A 17 -13.05 -5.92 -20.13
N CYS A 18 -12.81 -4.60 -20.08
CA CYS A 18 -11.56 -4.03 -19.58
C CYS A 18 -11.47 -4.24 -18.07
N ARG A 19 -10.33 -4.73 -17.60
CA ARG A 19 -10.12 -5.11 -16.21
C ARG A 19 -8.96 -4.38 -15.57
N PHE A 20 -9.16 -3.87 -14.36
CA PHE A 20 -8.05 -3.61 -13.46
C PHE A 20 -7.57 -4.94 -12.88
N CYS A 21 -6.26 -5.09 -12.80
CA CYS A 21 -5.55 -6.24 -12.26
C CYS A 21 -4.25 -5.70 -11.64
N GLY A 22 -3.58 -6.47 -10.78
CA GLY A 22 -2.31 -6.03 -10.17
C GLY A 22 -2.52 -5.58 -8.74
N GLU A 23 -2.35 -4.31 -8.41
CA GLU A 23 -2.50 -3.84 -7.03
C GLU A 23 -3.95 -3.88 -6.51
N PHE A 24 -4.13 -3.67 -5.20
CA PHE A 24 -5.44 -3.68 -4.54
C PHE A 24 -6.43 -2.73 -5.24
N PRO A 25 -7.73 -3.08 -5.33
CA PRO A 25 -8.40 -4.31 -4.86
C PRO A 25 -8.30 -5.51 -5.82
N TYR A 26 -7.41 -5.46 -6.81
CA TYR A 26 -7.39 -6.42 -7.90
C TYR A 26 -6.36 -7.54 -7.71
N ASN A 27 -5.42 -7.36 -6.77
CA ASN A 27 -4.40 -8.35 -6.45
C ASN A 27 -5.04 -9.68 -5.99
N GLY A 28 -4.58 -10.80 -6.56
CA GLY A 28 -5.09 -12.14 -6.26
C GLY A 28 -6.54 -12.43 -6.69
N THR A 29 -7.36 -11.40 -6.93
CA THR A 29 -8.78 -11.53 -7.28
C THR A 29 -9.03 -11.41 -8.78
N VAL A 30 -8.23 -10.57 -9.46
CA VAL A 30 -8.26 -10.42 -10.91
C VAL A 30 -6.88 -10.76 -11.47
N PRO A 31 -6.72 -11.93 -12.14
CA PRO A 31 -5.42 -12.33 -12.67
C PRO A 31 -4.98 -11.37 -13.79
N CYS A 32 -3.76 -10.85 -13.67
CA CYS A 32 -3.16 -10.07 -14.75
C CYS A 32 -2.70 -10.96 -15.89
N PRO A 33 -3.03 -10.64 -17.15
CA PRO A 33 -2.45 -11.32 -18.29
C PRO A 33 -0.94 -11.00 -18.37
N ALA A 34 -0.10 -11.99 -18.69
CA ALA A 34 1.34 -11.79 -18.93
C ALA A 34 1.65 -11.04 -20.25
N SER A 35 0.67 -10.34 -20.81
CA SER A 35 0.65 -9.83 -22.17
C SER A 35 1.00 -8.34 -22.23
N PRO A 36 1.65 -7.85 -23.31
CA PRO A 36 2.01 -6.43 -23.49
C PRO A 36 0.80 -5.48 -23.63
N GLN A 37 -0.43 -5.99 -23.60
CA GLN A 37 -1.67 -5.20 -23.66
C GLN A 37 -2.11 -4.67 -22.29
N VAL A 38 -1.37 -4.97 -21.21
CA VAL A 38 -1.60 -4.36 -19.89
C VAL A 38 -1.17 -2.90 -19.96
N VAL A 39 -2.16 -2.01 -20.02
CA VAL A 39 -1.94 -0.57 -19.85
C VAL A 39 -1.85 -0.32 -18.35
N VAL A 40 -0.62 -0.22 -17.84
CA VAL A 40 -0.40 0.27 -16.47
C VAL A 40 -0.91 1.71 -16.44
N PRO A 41 -1.76 2.09 -15.47
CA PRO A 41 -2.14 3.49 -15.33
C PRO A 41 -0.87 4.32 -15.24
N LYS A 42 -0.82 5.44 -15.97
CA LYS A 42 0.30 6.38 -15.91
C LYS A 42 0.45 7.02 -14.52
N ASP A 43 -0.50 6.70 -13.64
CA ASP A 43 -0.71 7.24 -12.31
C ASP A 43 -0.32 6.25 -11.20
N VAL A 44 0.80 5.53 -11.37
CA VAL A 44 1.35 4.60 -10.37
C VAL A 44 2.84 4.88 -10.18
N CYS A 45 3.30 4.91 -8.93
CA CYS A 45 4.71 5.02 -8.58
C CYS A 45 5.53 3.85 -9.15
N ASP A 46 6.68 4.15 -9.76
CA ASP A 46 7.54 3.16 -10.43
C ASP A 46 8.96 3.12 -9.83
N PHE A 47 9.07 2.45 -8.68
CA PHE A 47 10.34 2.22 -7.99
C PHE A 47 11.07 0.96 -8.45
N PRO A 48 12.41 0.94 -8.37
CA PRO A 48 13.18 -0.29 -8.48
C PRO A 48 12.72 -1.35 -7.46
N THR A 49 12.63 -2.61 -7.91
CA THR A 49 12.15 -3.73 -7.08
C THR A 49 13.26 -4.54 -6.42
N THR A 50 14.52 -4.25 -6.75
CA THR A 50 15.69 -4.93 -6.18
C THR A 50 15.80 -4.65 -4.67
N PRO A 51 16.25 -5.61 -3.84
CA PRO A 51 16.36 -5.41 -2.40
C PRO A 51 17.22 -4.20 -1.99
N GLU A 52 18.24 -3.89 -2.79
CA GLU A 52 19.19 -2.82 -2.51
C GLU A 52 18.65 -1.43 -2.89
N GLU A 53 17.80 -1.35 -3.92
CA GLU A 53 17.30 -0.08 -4.46
C GLU A 53 15.83 0.19 -4.11
N ARG A 54 15.13 -0.80 -3.54
CA ARG A 54 13.77 -0.62 -3.03
C ARG A 54 13.75 0.49 -1.97
N PRO A 55 12.82 1.45 -2.08
CA PRO A 55 12.75 2.51 -1.09
C PRO A 55 12.32 1.98 0.28
N ARG A 56 12.98 2.51 1.31
CA ARG A 56 12.64 2.27 2.72
C ARG A 56 11.64 3.30 3.25
N THR A 57 11.63 4.47 2.62
CA THR A 57 10.65 5.52 2.89
C THR A 57 9.31 5.09 2.30
N PRO A 58 8.20 5.15 3.07
CA PRO A 58 6.86 4.91 2.54
C PRO A 58 6.48 5.95 1.50
N PHE A 59 5.68 5.54 0.51
CA PHE A 59 5.21 6.41 -0.56
C PHE A 59 3.78 6.06 -0.94
N PHE A 60 3.04 7.02 -1.49
CA PHE A 60 1.70 6.80 -2.01
C PHE A 60 1.45 7.66 -3.24
N TRP A 61 0.37 7.38 -3.97
CA TRP A 61 -0.07 8.26 -5.06
C TRP A 61 -0.93 9.42 -4.52
N ASP A 62 -0.47 10.65 -4.71
CA ASP A 62 -1.14 11.89 -4.35
C ASP A 62 -1.44 12.72 -5.61
N ALA A 63 -2.71 12.72 -6.04
CA ALA A 63 -3.15 13.50 -7.20
C ALA A 63 -3.07 15.02 -6.99
N SER A 64 -2.85 15.49 -5.74
CA SER A 64 -2.67 16.92 -5.43
C SER A 64 -1.21 17.39 -5.56
N CYS A 65 -0.26 16.47 -5.80
CA CYS A 65 1.14 16.81 -5.96
C CYS A 65 1.40 17.78 -7.12
N THR A 66 2.26 18.76 -6.87
CA THR A 66 2.76 19.71 -7.86
C THR A 66 4.29 19.80 -7.81
N ASP A 67 4.90 20.32 -8.88
CA ASP A 67 6.36 20.48 -8.93
C ASP A 67 6.89 21.32 -7.74
N GLY A 68 7.97 20.86 -7.13
CA GLY A 68 8.56 21.47 -5.94
C GLY A 68 7.82 21.24 -4.61
N MET A 69 6.66 20.56 -4.60
CA MET A 69 5.96 20.22 -3.35
C MET A 69 6.69 19.09 -2.62
N GLU A 70 6.77 19.20 -1.29
CA GLU A 70 7.50 18.24 -0.46
C GLU A 70 6.98 16.81 -0.60
N GLY A 71 7.91 15.89 -0.84
CA GLY A 71 7.65 14.47 -1.01
C GLY A 71 7.24 14.08 -2.43
N CYS A 72 6.75 15.00 -3.26
CA CYS A 72 6.29 14.70 -4.63
C CYS A 72 7.43 14.32 -5.57
N LEU A 73 7.08 13.71 -6.71
CA LEU A 73 8.04 13.14 -7.66
C LEU A 73 8.99 12.11 -6.98
N ALA A 74 8.46 11.34 -6.05
CA ALA A 74 9.23 10.45 -5.18
C ALA A 74 10.04 9.40 -5.96
N ASP A 75 9.48 8.87 -7.05
CA ASP A 75 10.13 7.89 -7.94
C ASP A 75 10.98 8.52 -9.06
N GLY A 76 11.07 9.85 -9.11
CA GLY A 76 11.78 10.60 -10.14
C GLY A 76 11.10 10.60 -11.52
N LYS A 77 9.91 10.01 -11.65
CA LYS A 77 9.22 9.77 -12.93
C LYS A 77 7.82 10.36 -12.95
N HIS A 78 7.08 10.21 -11.85
CA HIS A 78 5.67 10.55 -11.76
C HIS A 78 5.43 11.59 -10.67
N ILE A 79 4.89 12.74 -11.07
CA ILE A 79 4.67 13.86 -10.14
C ILE A 79 3.75 13.49 -8.98
N GLY A 80 2.76 12.63 -9.24
CA GLY A 80 1.82 12.13 -8.23
C GLY A 80 2.45 11.17 -7.22
N CYS A 81 3.66 10.67 -7.44
CA CYS A 81 4.30 9.79 -6.46
C CYS A 81 4.84 10.61 -5.29
N ARG A 82 4.38 10.34 -4.06
CA ARG A 82 4.70 11.15 -2.88
C ARG A 82 5.27 10.34 -1.71
N TRP A 83 6.41 10.75 -1.17
CA TRP A 83 6.97 10.21 0.09
C TRP A 83 6.13 10.64 1.32
N CYS A 84 6.06 9.80 2.35
CA CYS A 84 5.32 10.07 3.59
C CYS A 84 5.87 9.37 4.84
N GLY A 85 5.44 9.82 6.02
CA GLY A 85 5.45 9.08 7.29
C GLY A 85 6.81 8.81 7.93
N THR A 86 7.94 9.21 7.34
CA THR A 86 9.24 9.00 7.97
C THR A 86 10.32 9.97 7.51
N GLY A 87 11.34 10.13 8.34
CA GLY A 87 12.51 10.97 8.04
C GLY A 87 12.11 12.40 7.71
N ALA A 88 12.55 12.88 6.55
CA ALA A 88 12.22 14.21 6.05
C ALA A 88 10.73 14.40 5.72
N TYR A 89 9.94 13.32 5.64
CA TYR A 89 8.54 13.34 5.22
C TYR A 89 7.59 12.97 6.37
N ALA A 90 8.05 13.03 7.62
CA ALA A 90 7.28 12.66 8.79
C ALA A 90 5.98 13.49 8.96
N ASP A 91 5.98 14.75 8.50
CA ASP A 91 4.80 15.63 8.55
C ASP A 91 3.77 15.33 7.44
N ILE A 92 4.13 14.54 6.43
CA ILE A 92 3.24 14.08 5.38
C ILE A 92 2.59 12.78 5.84
N LYS A 93 1.29 12.84 6.14
CA LYS A 93 0.53 11.66 6.58
C LYS A 93 0.44 10.62 5.48
N CYS A 94 0.95 9.44 5.78
CA CYS A 94 0.73 8.25 4.96
C CYS A 94 -0.73 7.82 5.00
N PRO A 95 -1.33 7.40 3.87
CA PRO A 95 -2.61 6.70 3.88
C PRO A 95 -2.54 5.45 4.77
N ASN A 96 -3.61 5.17 5.51
CA ASN A 96 -3.71 3.99 6.38
C ASN A 96 -3.61 2.64 5.62
N GLU A 97 -3.69 2.70 4.29
CA GLU A 97 -3.75 1.56 3.36
C GLU A 97 -2.37 1.07 2.89
N LEU A 98 -1.26 1.65 3.41
CA LEU A 98 0.09 1.31 2.98
C LEU A 98 0.57 -0.10 3.39
N CYS A 99 -0.08 -0.71 4.37
CA CYS A 99 0.24 -2.09 4.77
C CYS A 99 -0.24 -3.09 3.72
N THR A 100 0.68 -3.90 3.21
CA THR A 100 0.40 -4.83 2.09
C THR A 100 0.51 -6.28 2.51
N PHE A 101 -0.62 -6.96 2.68
CA PHE A 101 -0.66 -8.33 3.18
C PHE A 101 -0.75 -9.37 2.04
N PRO A 102 -0.12 -10.56 2.20
CA PRO A 102 -0.34 -11.67 1.29
C PRO A 102 -1.80 -12.15 1.39
N PRO A 103 -2.39 -12.68 0.29
CA PRO A 103 -3.79 -13.13 0.27
C PRO A 103 -4.05 -14.38 1.11
N GLU A 104 -3.00 -15.01 1.63
CA GLU A 104 -3.07 -16.21 2.45
C GLU A 104 -2.81 -15.82 3.91
N GLY A 105 -3.80 -16.01 4.77
CA GLY A 105 -3.65 -15.71 6.19
C GLY A 105 -4.97 -15.64 6.96
N VAL A 106 -4.85 -15.56 8.29
CA VAL A 106 -5.98 -15.23 9.16
C VAL A 106 -6.19 -13.72 9.10
N ALA A 107 -7.45 -13.30 8.92
CA ALA A 107 -7.81 -11.90 8.90
C ALA A 107 -7.61 -11.28 10.29
N HIS A 108 -6.67 -10.33 10.40
CA HIS A 108 -6.38 -9.52 11.56
C HIS A 108 -6.66 -8.05 11.24
N ARG A 109 -7.12 -7.31 12.25
CA ARG A 109 -7.14 -5.85 12.11
C ARG A 109 -5.72 -5.31 12.19
N TYR A 110 -5.45 -4.26 11.43
CA TYR A 110 -4.17 -3.59 11.41
C TYR A 110 -4.32 -2.08 11.34
N TYR A 111 -3.26 -1.39 11.77
CA TYR A 111 -3.15 0.05 11.63
C TYR A 111 -1.67 0.45 11.49
N TRP A 112 -1.43 1.68 11.05
CA TRP A 112 -0.09 2.26 10.97
C TRP A 112 0.30 2.85 12.33
N ASP A 113 1.36 2.32 12.93
CA ASP A 113 1.86 2.69 14.25
C ASP A 113 3.33 3.12 14.17
N GLU A 114 3.59 4.41 14.32
CA GLU A 114 4.96 4.95 14.34
C GLU A 114 5.78 4.41 15.53
N ALA A 115 5.12 3.98 16.61
CA ALA A 115 5.80 3.42 17.78
C ALA A 115 6.35 2.00 17.54
N CYS A 116 6.01 1.36 16.41
CA CYS A 116 6.56 0.07 16.06
C CYS A 116 8.08 0.07 15.87
N TRP A 117 8.69 1.23 15.70
CA TRP A 117 10.14 1.36 15.59
C TRP A 117 10.68 2.66 16.22
N ASN A 118 10.82 2.68 17.55
CA ASN A 118 11.50 3.77 18.28
C ASN A 118 13.03 3.57 18.39
N GLY A 119 13.65 2.80 17.49
CA GLY A 119 15.10 2.59 17.46
C GLY A 119 15.64 1.59 18.50
N SER A 120 14.78 0.90 19.26
CA SER A 120 15.17 -0.27 20.06
C SER A 120 15.20 -1.53 19.18
N ALA A 121 16.12 -2.47 19.49
CA ALA A 121 16.22 -3.75 18.80
C ALA A 121 15.10 -4.75 19.17
N ASP A 122 14.17 -4.33 20.03
CA ASP A 122 13.10 -5.16 20.54
C ASP A 122 11.96 -5.24 19.51
N LYS A 123 11.59 -6.46 19.13
CA LYS A 123 10.40 -6.69 18.32
C LYS A 123 9.16 -6.30 19.13
N VAL A 124 8.50 -5.22 18.74
CA VAL A 124 7.22 -4.82 19.33
C VAL A 124 6.11 -5.72 18.80
N LEU A 125 5.25 -6.23 19.68
CA LEU A 125 4.18 -7.18 19.32
C LEU A 125 3.22 -6.59 18.28
N GLY A 126 2.97 -7.37 17.23
CA GLY A 126 2.10 -7.01 16.10
C GLY A 126 2.80 -6.17 15.02
N CYS A 127 3.97 -5.60 15.28
CA CYS A 127 4.67 -4.74 14.32
C CYS A 127 5.32 -5.51 13.19
N LYS A 128 5.63 -4.81 12.10
CA LYS A 128 6.05 -5.41 10.83
C LYS A 128 5.04 -6.45 10.32
N ALA A 129 3.76 -6.17 10.52
CA ALA A 129 2.64 -7.05 10.27
C ALA A 129 2.59 -7.58 8.83
N ASP A 130 2.97 -6.72 7.87
CA ASP A 130 2.94 -7.03 6.46
C ASP A 130 4.27 -7.59 5.92
N GLY A 131 5.26 -7.78 6.81
CA GLY A 131 6.60 -8.26 6.48
C GLY A 131 7.49 -7.23 5.75
N ILE A 132 6.97 -6.04 5.44
CA ILE A 132 7.63 -5.02 4.62
C ILE A 132 7.86 -3.76 5.46
N HIS A 133 6.80 -3.17 6.00
CA HIS A 133 6.82 -1.89 6.72
C HIS A 133 6.84 -2.13 8.22
N GLN A 134 7.79 -1.52 8.94
CA GLN A 134 7.90 -1.69 10.39
C GLN A 134 6.63 -1.19 11.12
N GLN A 135 6.02 -0.14 10.59
CA GLN A 135 4.89 0.58 11.16
C GLN A 135 3.56 -0.18 11.03
N CYS A 136 3.48 -1.18 10.17
CA CYS A 136 2.26 -1.97 10.06
C CYS A 136 2.11 -2.83 11.31
N ARG A 137 1.03 -2.62 12.06
CA ARG A 137 0.79 -3.29 13.33
C ARG A 137 -0.53 -4.04 13.34
N PHE A 138 -0.50 -5.35 13.64
CA PHE A 138 -1.70 -6.12 13.94
C PHE A 138 -2.26 -5.84 15.34
N CYS A 139 -3.58 -5.91 15.50
CA CYS A 139 -4.26 -5.62 16.76
C CYS A 139 -5.56 -6.43 16.98
N GLY A 140 -5.98 -6.52 18.25
CA GLY A 140 -7.33 -6.86 18.72
C GLY A 140 -7.87 -8.23 18.34
N SER A 141 -7.00 -9.19 18.00
CA SER A 141 -7.40 -10.56 17.65
C SER A 141 -6.25 -11.55 17.78
N GLY A 142 -6.56 -12.80 18.15
CA GLY A 142 -5.56 -13.87 18.26
C GLY A 142 -4.43 -13.51 19.23
N GLU A 143 -3.19 -13.69 18.79
CA GLU A 143 -2.00 -13.30 19.57
C GLU A 143 -1.86 -11.78 19.79
N TYR A 144 -2.63 -10.96 19.07
CA TYR A 144 -2.63 -9.50 19.17
C TYR A 144 -3.80 -8.96 19.99
N GLU A 145 -4.56 -9.79 20.71
CA GLU A 145 -5.70 -9.37 21.53
C GLU A 145 -5.32 -8.30 22.57
N SER A 146 -4.08 -8.35 23.10
CA SER A 146 -3.55 -7.35 24.03
C SER A 146 -3.15 -6.02 23.38
N VAL A 147 -3.12 -5.94 22.05
CA VAL A 147 -2.84 -4.71 21.31
C VAL A 147 -4.18 -4.03 21.00
N GLU A 148 -4.42 -2.88 21.60
CA GLU A 148 -5.65 -2.12 21.40
C GLU A 148 -5.76 -1.65 19.94
N CYS A 149 -6.92 -1.91 19.33
CA CYS A 149 -7.19 -1.40 17.98
C CYS A 149 -7.80 0.00 18.05
N PRO A 150 -7.22 0.99 17.35
CA PRO A 150 -7.92 2.22 17.07
C PRO A 150 -9.23 1.93 16.32
N ASN A 151 -10.22 2.82 16.48
CA ASN A 151 -11.50 2.71 15.79
C ASN A 151 -11.41 2.79 14.26
N TRP A 152 -10.27 3.25 13.73
CA TRP A 152 -9.97 3.36 12.30
C TRP A 152 -9.07 2.23 11.77
N ALA A 153 -8.77 1.20 12.58
CA ALA A 153 -8.01 0.05 12.13
C ALA A 153 -8.72 -0.68 10.96
N SER A 154 -7.94 -1.02 9.94
CA SER A 154 -8.41 -1.73 8.74
C SER A 154 -8.30 -3.25 8.91
N LEU A 155 -8.91 -4.04 8.03
CA LEU A 155 -8.80 -5.50 8.02
C LEU A 155 -7.89 -5.92 6.87
N ASN A 156 -6.92 -6.81 7.13
CA ASN A 156 -5.96 -7.27 6.12
C ASN A 156 -6.55 -8.27 5.10
#